data_AF-E8LL35-F1
#
_entry.id   AF-E8LL35-F1
#
_cell.length_a   1.000
_cell.length_b   1.000
_cell.length_c   1.000
_cell.angle_alpha   90.00
_cell.angle_beta   90.00
_cell.angle_gamma   90.00
#
_symmetry.space_group_name_H-M   'P 1'
#
loop_
_entity.id
_entity.type
_entity.pdbx_description
1 polymer ?
#
loop_
_entity_poly.entity_id
_entity_poly.type
_entity_poly.pdbx_seq_one_letter_code
_entity_poly.pdbx_strand_id
1 'polypeptide(L)'
;MLAPMCLARRSHALQYAALTVITSVCGAACGYYLGYFIYDPYIADIITWLNYESSMETVRHWFTMKYGILMIFIGAFTPVPYKVIAVTSGVVAAESVANTGSAGMLTIVNFLLVSIVGRGLRFFLEAGIIMLGGERMEKALRRYIDIIGWLCVALVALYIAYEMLWNE
;
A
#
# COMPACT_ATOMS: atom_id res chain seq x y z
N MET A 1 -15.06 -5.49 -1.70
CA MET A 1 -16.41 -5.41 -2.29
C MET A 1 -17.22 -4.32 -1.59
N LEU A 2 -16.79 -3.05 -1.69
CA LEU A 2 -17.49 -1.92 -1.07
C LEU A 2 -18.64 -1.45 -1.98
N ALA A 3 -18.35 -1.25 -3.26
CA ALA A 3 -19.30 -0.75 -4.26
C ALA A 3 -20.70 -1.41 -4.27
N PRO A 4 -20.85 -2.75 -4.36
CA PRO A 4 -22.19 -3.37 -4.40
C PRO A 4 -22.96 -3.23 -3.08
N MET A 5 -22.27 -3.17 -1.93
CA MET A 5 -22.90 -2.94 -0.62
C MET A 5 -23.41 -1.50 -0.49
N CYS A 6 -22.63 -0.53 -0.98
CA CYS A 6 -23.04 0.86 -1.05
C CYS A 6 -24.21 1.06 -2.02
N LEU A 7 -24.26 0.33 -3.14
CA LEU A 7 -25.38 0.38 -4.07
C LEU A 7 -26.67 -0.19 -3.46
N ALA A 8 -26.57 -1.31 -2.75
CA ALA A 8 -27.71 -1.98 -2.11
C ALA A 8 -28.37 -1.14 -1.01
N ARG A 9 -27.59 -0.41 -0.21
CA ARG A 9 -28.10 0.50 0.84
C ARG A 9 -27.32 1.82 0.86
N ARG A 10 -27.68 2.73 -0.06
CA ARG A 10 -27.01 4.03 -0.22
C ARG A 10 -26.99 4.90 1.04
N SER A 11 -28.05 4.87 1.85
CA SER A 11 -28.12 5.64 3.10
C SER A 11 -27.06 5.25 4.13
N HIS A 12 -26.50 4.05 4.03
CA HIS A 12 -25.47 3.52 4.94
C HIS A 12 -24.09 3.46 4.28
N ALA A 13 -23.91 4.01 3.08
CA ALA A 13 -22.67 3.92 2.31
C ALA A 13 -21.44 4.47 3.09
N LEU A 14 -21.60 5.58 3.81
CA LEU A 14 -20.53 6.16 4.63
C LEU A 14 -20.17 5.30 5.84
N GLN A 15 -21.14 4.60 6.43
CA GLN A 15 -20.89 3.66 7.53
C GLN A 15 -20.11 2.43 7.04
N TYR A 16 -20.47 1.89 5.87
CA TYR A 16 -19.73 0.81 5.24
C TYR A 16 -18.31 1.22 4.85
N ALA A 17 -18.10 2.45 4.39
CA ALA A 17 -16.77 3.00 4.15
C ALA A 17 -15.96 3.05 5.45
N ALA A 18 -16.51 3.59 6.53
CA ALA A 18 -15.84 3.64 7.83
C ALA A 18 -15.44 2.24 8.34
N LEU A 19 -16.37 1.28 8.29
CA LEU A 19 -16.09 -0.09 8.70
C LEU A 19 -14.99 -0.73 7.84
N THR A 20 -15.03 -0.50 6.53
CA THR A 20 -14.02 -1.01 5.59
C THR A 20 -12.65 -0.42 5.88
N VAL A 21 -12.56 0.88 6.20
CA VAL A 21 -11.31 1.53 6.61
C VAL A 21 -10.75 0.86 7.85
N ILE A 22 -11.57 0.68 8.90
CA ILE A 22 -11.14 0.07 10.16
C ILE A 22 -10.62 -1.35 9.90
N THR A 23 -11.41 -2.22 9.26
CA THR A 23 -11.01 -3.60 8.99
C THR A 23 -9.79 -3.67 8.07
N SER A 24 -9.68 -2.79 7.08
CA SER A 24 -8.52 -2.70 6.18
C SER A 24 -7.26 -2.28 6.92
N VAL A 25 -7.34 -1.27 7.77
CA VAL A 25 -6.20 -0.76 8.54
C VAL A 25 -5.77 -1.78 9.60
N CYS A 26 -6.70 -2.47 10.26
CA CYS A 26 -6.38 -3.58 11.16
C CYS A 26 -5.62 -4.69 10.42
N GLY A 27 -6.08 -5.10 9.23
CA GLY A 27 -5.36 -6.08 8.42
C GLY A 27 -3.97 -5.61 7.98
N ALA A 28 -3.81 -4.31 7.75
CA ALA A 28 -2.51 -3.73 7.42
C ALA A 28 -1.59 -3.60 8.64
N ALA A 29 -2.12 -3.38 9.84
CA ALA A 29 -1.36 -3.47 11.08
C ALA A 29 -0.76 -4.88 11.24
N CYS A 30 -1.57 -5.92 11.00
CA CYS A 30 -1.09 -7.30 10.99
C CYS A 30 -0.01 -7.52 9.92
N GLY A 31 -0.20 -6.98 8.71
CA GLY A 31 0.79 -7.06 7.63
C GLY A 31 2.11 -6.36 7.99
N TYR A 32 2.04 -5.19 8.61
CA TYR A 32 3.22 -4.46 9.10
C TYR A 32 3.98 -5.31 10.12
N TYR A 33 3.29 -5.88 11.11
CA TYR A 33 3.95 -6.74 12.09
C TYR A 33 4.52 -8.02 11.46
N LEU A 34 3.81 -8.61 10.50
CA LEU A 34 4.31 -9.76 9.77
C LEU A 34 5.62 -9.43 9.04
N GLY A 35 5.66 -8.29 8.33
CA GLY A 35 6.88 -7.81 7.68
C GLY A 35 7.99 -7.49 8.68
N TYR A 36 7.65 -6.91 9.83
CA TYR A 36 8.61 -6.58 10.87
C TYR A 36 9.26 -7.83 11.47
N PHE A 37 8.47 -8.87 11.78
CA PHE A 37 8.98 -10.10 12.39
C PHE A 37 9.64 -11.07 11.40
N ILE A 38 9.28 -11.04 10.12
CA ILE A 38 9.91 -11.91 9.11
C ILE A 38 11.28 -11.39 8.68
N TYR A 39 11.61 -10.13 8.99
CA TYR A 39 12.87 -9.52 8.56
C TYR A 39 14.10 -10.24 9.12
N ASP A 40 14.18 -10.32 10.44
CA ASP A 40 15.32 -10.86 11.18
C ASP A 40 15.60 -12.36 10.89
N PRO A 41 14.62 -13.28 10.92
CA PRO A 41 14.89 -14.71 10.73
C PRO A 41 15.08 -15.16 9.27
N TYR A 42 14.71 -14.35 8.28
CA TYR A 42 14.71 -14.81 6.88
C TYR A 42 15.19 -13.76 5.88
N ILE A 43 14.70 -12.52 5.96
CA ILE A 43 14.98 -11.52 4.92
C ILE A 43 16.40 -10.95 5.07
N ALA A 44 16.90 -10.78 6.29
CA ALA A 44 18.27 -10.31 6.53
C ALA A 44 19.30 -11.22 5.84
N ASP A 45 19.21 -12.54 6.05
CA ASP A 45 20.09 -13.53 5.43
C ASP A 45 20.01 -13.51 3.89
N ILE A 46 18.80 -13.36 3.34
CA ILE A 46 18.59 -13.27 1.89
C ILE A 46 19.22 -12.01 1.30
N ILE A 47 19.12 -10.87 1.98
CA ILE A 47 19.69 -9.59 1.52
C ILE A 47 21.22 -9.69 1.45
N THR A 48 21.85 -10.25 2.48
CA THR A 48 23.30 -10.43 2.50
C THR A 48 23.74 -11.46 1.47
N TRP A 49 23.00 -12.56 1.30
CA TRP A 49 23.30 -13.56 0.26
C TRP A 49 23.22 -12.99 -1.17
N LEU A 50 22.26 -12.10 -1.43
CA LEU A 50 22.10 -11.39 -2.71
C LEU A 50 22.99 -10.16 -2.86
N ASN A 51 23.79 -9.80 -1.84
CA ASN A 51 24.66 -8.62 -1.83
C ASN A 51 23.91 -7.29 -2.06
N TYR A 52 22.64 -7.22 -1.65
CA TYR A 52 21.77 -6.05 -1.86
C TYR A 52 21.82 -5.00 -0.74
N GLU A 53 22.81 -5.06 0.15
CA GLU A 53 22.95 -4.16 1.30
C GLU A 53 22.99 -2.68 0.88
N SER A 54 23.71 -2.35 -0.20
CA SER A 54 23.79 -0.98 -0.73
C SER A 54 22.45 -0.45 -1.27
N SER A 55 21.65 -1.32 -1.86
CA SER A 55 20.30 -1.00 -2.33
C SER A 55 19.34 -0.79 -1.16
N MET A 56 19.46 -1.62 -0.12
CA MET A 56 18.68 -1.46 1.12
C MET A 56 19.01 -0.16 1.85
N GLU A 57 20.28 0.24 1.92
CA GLU A 57 20.68 1.54 2.47
C GLU A 57 20.03 2.71 1.73
N THR A 58 19.91 2.62 0.40
CA THR A 58 19.22 3.64 -0.41
C THR A 58 17.73 3.70 -0.09
N VAL A 59 17.08 2.53 -0.01
CA VAL A 59 15.66 2.41 0.35
C VAL A 59 15.43 2.97 1.75
N ARG A 60 16.25 2.59 2.73
CA ARG A 60 16.23 3.10 4.10
C ARG A 60 16.34 4.62 4.12
N HIS A 61 17.30 5.19 3.40
CA HIS A 61 17.47 6.64 3.35
C HIS A 61 16.21 7.34 2.82
N TRP A 62 15.61 6.83 1.74
CA TRP A 62 14.42 7.42 1.13
C TRP A 62 13.19 7.33 2.03
N PHE A 63 13.00 6.16 2.67
CA PHE A 63 11.87 5.90 3.54
C PHE A 63 11.99 6.60 4.90
N THR A 64 13.18 6.70 5.48
CA THR A 64 13.38 7.22 6.83
C THR A 64 13.51 8.74 6.87
N MET A 65 14.08 9.38 5.83
CA MET A 65 14.41 10.82 5.87
C MET A 65 13.39 11.73 5.18
N LYS A 66 12.83 11.36 4.01
CA LYS A 66 12.20 12.36 3.14
C LYS A 66 10.87 11.97 2.51
N TYR A 67 10.67 10.68 2.19
CA TYR A 67 9.51 10.27 1.39
C TYR A 67 8.68 9.13 1.97
N GLY A 68 9.07 8.49 3.08
CA GLY A 68 8.36 7.30 3.61
C GLY A 68 6.86 7.50 3.82
N ILE A 69 6.47 8.60 4.46
CA ILE A 69 5.06 8.96 4.66
C ILE A 69 4.32 9.15 3.33
N LEU A 70 4.95 9.86 2.38
CA LEU A 70 4.37 10.11 1.07
C LEU A 70 4.21 8.81 0.26
N MET A 71 5.20 7.91 0.33
CA MET A 71 5.17 6.61 -0.35
C MET A 71 4.06 5.72 0.20
N ILE A 72 3.89 5.67 1.53
CA ILE A 72 2.78 4.95 2.17
C ILE A 72 1.44 5.57 1.76
N PHE A 73 1.34 6.90 1.74
CA PHE A 73 0.12 7.59 1.35
C PHE A 73 -0.28 7.29 -0.10
N ILE A 74 0.65 7.43 -1.04
CA ILE A 74 0.44 7.12 -2.46
C ILE A 74 0.06 5.65 -2.60
N GLY A 75 0.77 4.74 -1.94
CA GLY A 75 0.44 3.32 -1.93
C GLY A 75 -0.94 3.00 -1.31
N ALA A 76 -1.35 3.74 -0.28
CA ALA A 76 -2.63 3.58 0.37
C ALA A 76 -3.79 4.11 -0.50
N PHE A 77 -3.55 5.16 -1.28
CA PHE A 77 -4.55 5.77 -2.13
C PHE A 77 -4.69 5.08 -3.50
N THR A 78 -3.57 4.62 -4.07
CA THR A 78 -3.52 3.96 -5.39
C THR A 78 -4.22 2.60 -5.41
N PRO A 79 -4.58 2.09 -6.62
CA PRO A 79 -5.19 0.77 -6.79
C PRO A 79 -4.29 -0.42 -6.43
N VAL A 80 -3.02 -0.17 -6.06
CA VAL A 80 -2.05 -1.19 -5.66
C VAL A 80 -2.55 -2.01 -4.45
N PRO A 81 -2.23 -3.32 -4.36
CA PRO A 81 -2.60 -4.15 -3.22
C PRO A 81 -1.99 -3.62 -1.93
N TYR A 82 -2.84 -3.06 -1.06
CA TYR A 82 -2.38 -2.36 0.14
C TYR A 82 -1.51 -3.20 1.07
N LYS A 83 -1.83 -4.49 1.17
CA LYS A 83 -1.16 -5.42 2.07
C LYS A 83 0.31 -5.58 1.71
N VAL A 84 0.67 -5.45 0.43
CA VAL A 84 2.06 -5.49 -0.02
C VAL A 84 2.82 -4.32 0.59
N ILE A 85 2.26 -3.10 0.48
CA ILE A 85 2.86 -1.90 1.08
C ILE A 85 2.96 -2.05 2.61
N ALA A 86 1.95 -2.64 3.26
CA ALA A 86 1.98 -2.86 4.70
C ALA A 86 3.13 -3.80 5.11
N VAL A 87 3.27 -4.94 4.45
CA VAL A 87 4.37 -5.90 4.71
C VAL A 87 5.72 -5.26 4.41
N THR A 88 5.89 -4.65 3.23
CA THR A 88 7.14 -3.98 2.87
C THR A 88 7.51 -2.87 3.85
N SER A 89 6.54 -2.08 4.31
CA SER A 89 6.78 -1.04 5.32
C SER A 89 7.25 -1.63 6.65
N GLY A 90 6.71 -2.79 7.03
CA GLY A 90 7.16 -3.54 8.21
C GLY A 90 8.60 -4.04 8.08
N VAL A 91 8.94 -4.60 6.93
CA VAL A 91 10.30 -5.09 6.63
C VAL A 91 11.32 -3.94 6.71
N VAL A 92 11.04 -2.81 6.04
CA VAL A 92 11.92 -1.63 6.06
C VAL A 92 12.00 -1.02 7.45
N ALA A 93 10.92 -1.04 8.23
CA ALA A 93 10.96 -0.57 9.62
C ALA A 93 11.84 -1.46 10.51
N ALA A 94 11.78 -2.79 10.35
CA ALA A 94 12.64 -3.71 11.09
C ALA A 94 14.11 -3.56 10.72
N GLU A 95 14.41 -3.46 9.43
CA GLU A 95 15.74 -3.18 8.90
C GLU A 95 16.32 -1.87 9.47
N SER A 96 15.55 -0.77 9.41
CA SER A 96 15.97 0.51 9.97
C SER A 96 16.22 0.46 11.48
N VAL A 97 15.41 -0.30 12.22
CA VAL A 97 15.62 -0.50 13.67
C VAL A 97 16.89 -1.32 13.93
N ALA A 98 17.17 -2.36 13.15
CA ALA A 98 18.36 -3.19 13.30
C ALA A 98 19.66 -2.40 13.03
N ASN A 99 19.67 -1.56 11.98
CA ASN A 99 20.88 -0.84 11.57
C ASN A 99 21.10 0.53 12.24
N THR A 100 20.03 1.23 12.62
CA THR A 100 20.11 2.61 13.19
C THR A 100 19.57 2.71 14.62
N GLY A 101 18.95 1.65 15.15
CA GLY A 101 18.30 1.66 16.46
C GLY A 101 16.96 2.42 16.49
N SER A 102 16.46 2.88 15.34
CA SER A 102 15.21 3.63 15.24
C SER A 102 14.49 3.40 13.91
N ALA A 103 13.17 3.27 13.98
CA ALA A 103 12.29 3.19 12.81
C ALA A 103 12.09 4.56 12.13
N GLY A 104 12.55 5.66 12.75
CA GLY A 104 12.32 7.02 12.25
C GLY A 104 10.85 7.29 11.94
N MET A 105 10.57 7.80 10.74
CA MET A 105 9.21 8.13 10.30
C MET A 105 8.31 6.90 10.04
N LEU A 106 8.88 5.69 9.93
CA LEU A 106 8.17 4.44 9.65
C LEU A 106 7.55 3.78 10.88
N THR A 107 7.56 4.45 12.03
CA THR A 107 6.90 3.96 13.25
C THR A 107 5.46 3.53 12.97
N ILE A 108 5.02 2.42 13.57
CA ILE A 108 3.67 1.87 13.41
C ILE A 108 2.56 2.92 13.56
N VAL A 109 2.73 3.88 14.47
CA VAL A 109 1.78 4.99 14.69
C VAL A 109 1.64 5.85 13.43
N ASN A 110 2.76 6.30 12.85
CA ASN A 110 2.76 7.09 11.63
C ASN A 110 2.20 6.28 10.45
N PHE A 111 2.62 5.03 10.32
CA PHE A 111 2.09 4.12 9.31
C PHE A 111 0.56 4.03 9.41
N LEU A 112 0.01 3.79 10.59
CA LEU A 112 -1.44 3.68 10.81
C LEU A 112 -2.16 4.99 10.52
N LEU A 113 -1.63 6.14 10.98
CA LEU A 113 -2.24 7.45 10.72
C LEU A 113 -2.33 7.73 9.22
N VAL A 114 -1.22 7.58 8.50
CA VAL A 114 -1.17 7.81 7.05
C VAL A 114 -2.07 6.82 6.31
N SER A 115 -2.13 5.59 6.80
CA SER A 115 -2.96 4.53 6.24
C SER A 115 -4.45 4.78 6.42
N ILE A 116 -4.87 5.27 7.58
CA ILE A 116 -6.25 5.69 7.85
C ILE A 116 -6.62 6.84 6.91
N VAL A 117 -5.74 7.82 6.72
CA VAL A 117 -6.01 8.95 5.82
C VAL A 117 -6.08 8.49 4.37
N GLY A 118 -5.10 7.73 3.87
CA GLY A 118 -5.06 7.27 2.48
C GLY A 118 -6.19 6.29 2.14
N ARG A 119 -6.43 5.29 2.99
CA ARG A 119 -7.52 4.31 2.80
C ARG A 119 -8.88 4.93 3.05
N GLY A 120 -8.99 5.80 4.05
CA GLY A 120 -10.15 6.63 4.31
C GLY A 120 -10.54 7.40 3.07
N LEU A 121 -9.65 8.24 2.57
CA LEU A 121 -9.92 9.08 1.41
C LEU A 121 -10.35 8.25 0.20
N ARG A 122 -9.69 7.12 -0.08
CA ARG A 122 -10.10 6.21 -1.17
C ARG A 122 -11.51 5.64 -0.97
N PHE A 123 -11.78 4.98 0.16
CA PHE A 123 -13.05 4.29 0.38
C PHE A 123 -14.22 5.26 0.56
N PHE A 124 -14.00 6.42 1.19
CA PHE A 124 -15.00 7.47 1.30
C PHE A 124 -15.28 8.16 -0.04
N LEU A 125 -14.27 8.37 -0.89
CA LEU A 125 -14.49 8.84 -2.27
C LEU A 125 -15.30 7.83 -3.07
N GLU A 126 -14.93 6.55 -3.03
CA GLU A 126 -15.67 5.47 -3.71
C GLU A 126 -17.13 5.42 -3.24
N ALA A 127 -17.37 5.40 -1.92
CA ALA A 127 -18.70 5.38 -1.35
C ALA A 127 -19.51 6.65 -1.68
N GLY A 128 -18.90 7.83 -1.60
CA GLY A 128 -19.56 9.11 -1.90
C GLY A 128 -19.96 9.22 -3.37
N ILE A 129 -19.08 8.80 -4.28
CA ILE A 129 -19.34 8.74 -5.73
C ILE A 129 -20.53 7.82 -6.03
N ILE A 130 -20.61 6.66 -5.39
CA ILE A 130 -21.72 5.70 -5.57
C ILE A 130 -23.01 6.21 -4.92
N MET A 131 -22.92 6.86 -3.76
CA MET A 131 -24.06 7.44 -3.07
C MET A 131 -24.76 8.50 -3.93
N LEU A 132 -23.99 9.34 -4.63
CA LEU A 132 -24.49 10.40 -5.52
C LEU A 132 -24.92 9.86 -6.90
N GLY A 133 -24.10 9.00 -7.51
CA GLY A 133 -24.24 8.60 -8.92
C GLY A 133 -24.89 7.23 -9.16
N GLY A 134 -25.09 6.42 -8.12
CA GLY A 134 -25.75 5.12 -8.22
C GLY A 134 -25.07 4.11 -9.14
N GLU A 135 -25.87 3.26 -9.78
CA GLU A 135 -25.39 2.13 -10.59
C GLU A 135 -24.58 2.57 -11.82
N ARG A 136 -24.94 3.69 -12.43
CA ARG A 136 -24.20 4.26 -13.57
C ARG A 136 -22.76 4.60 -13.17
N MET A 137 -22.59 5.13 -11.96
CA MET A 137 -21.29 5.54 -11.47
C MET A 137 -20.45 4.37 -10.95
N GLU A 138 -21.08 3.34 -10.37
CA GLU A 138 -20.38 2.08 -10.08
C GLU A 138 -19.76 1.46 -11.35
N LYS A 139 -20.54 1.36 -12.43
CA LYS A 139 -20.07 0.79 -13.71
C LYS A 139 -18.91 1.61 -14.29
N ALA A 140 -19.01 2.93 -14.22
CA ALA A 140 -17.94 3.82 -14.64
C ALA A 140 -16.67 3.61 -13.80
N LEU A 141 -16.81 3.60 -12.47
CA LEU A 141 -15.68 3.43 -11.55
C LEU A 141 -14.96 2.10 -11.78
N ARG A 142 -15.70 1.00 -11.91
CA ARG A 142 -15.12 -0.32 -12.24
C ARG A 142 -14.33 -0.27 -13.55
N ARG A 143 -14.91 0.29 -14.61
CA ARG A 143 -14.24 0.39 -15.92
C ARG A 143 -12.92 1.15 -15.82
N TYR A 144 -12.89 2.31 -15.14
CA TYR A 144 -11.65 3.07 -15.01
C TYR A 144 -10.61 2.37 -14.13
N ILE A 145 -11.02 1.75 -13.02
CA ILE A 145 -10.10 1.00 -12.15
C ILE A 145 -9.47 -0.18 -12.90
N ASP A 146 -10.25 -0.92 -13.68
CA ASP A 146 -9.74 -2.04 -14.47
C ASP A 146 -8.74 -1.55 -15.52
N ILE A 147 -9.04 -0.46 -16.24
CA ILE A 147 -8.12 0.13 -17.21
C ILE A 147 -6.80 0.56 -16.55
N ILE A 148 -6.88 1.27 -15.42
CA ILE A 148 -5.68 1.71 -14.68
C ILE A 148 -4.90 0.50 -14.19
N GLY A 149 -5.58 -0.53 -13.68
CA GLY A 149 -4.95 -1.77 -13.24
C GLY A 149 -4.18 -2.47 -14.34
N TRP A 150 -4.80 -2.68 -15.50
CA TRP A 150 -4.16 -3.28 -16.67
C TRP A 150 -3.03 -2.43 -17.22
N LEU A 151 -3.18 -1.10 -17.22
CA LEU A 151 -2.13 -0.18 -17.65
C LEU A 151 -0.91 -0.25 -16.72
N CYS A 152 -1.10 -0.31 -15.40
CA CYS A 152 -0.01 -0.53 -14.45
C CYS A 152 0.72 -1.85 -14.70
N VAL A 153 -0.02 -2.94 -14.94
CA VAL A 153 0.59 -4.25 -15.26
C VAL A 153 1.39 -4.18 -16.56
N ALA A 154 0.84 -3.54 -17.60
CA ALA A 154 1.52 -3.38 -18.88
C ALA A 154 2.81 -2.54 -18.76
N LEU A 155 2.79 -1.45 -17.99
CA LEU A 155 3.98 -0.62 -17.74
C LEU A 155 5.07 -1.40 -16.99
N VAL A 156 4.70 -2.17 -15.96
CA VAL A 156 5.65 -3.00 -15.22
C VAL A 156 6.26 -4.07 -16.13
N ALA A 157 5.44 -4.74 -16.95
CA ALA A 157 5.91 -5.74 -17.90
C ALA A 157 6.86 -5.15 -18.96
N LEU A 158 6.54 -3.97 -19.50
CA LEU A 158 7.40 -3.25 -20.45
C LEU A 158 8.74 -2.86 -19.83
N TYR A 159 8.73 -2.38 -18.58
CA TYR A 159 9.96 -2.03 -17.88
C TYR A 159 10.86 -3.26 -17.68
N ILE A 160 10.30 -4.39 -17.25
CA ILE A 160 11.05 -5.65 -17.08
C ILE A 160 11.60 -6.12 -18.44
N ALA A 161 10.81 -6.05 -19.50
CA ALA A 161 11.25 -6.46 -20.84
C ALA A 161 12.38 -5.57 -21.37
N TYR A 162 12.31 -4.25 -21.13
CA TYR A 162 13.37 -3.31 -21.46
C TYR A 162 14.66 -3.64 -20.72
N GLU A 163 14.58 -3.93 -19.42
CA GLU A 163 15.76 -4.27 -18.62
C GLU A 163 16.39 -5.59 -19.08
N MET A 164 15.58 -6.61 -19.40
CA MET A 164 16.07 -7.88 -19.94
C MET A 164 16.74 -7.74 -21.32
N LEU A 165 16.20 -6.89 -22.21
CA LEU A 165 16.74 -6.70 -23.56
C LEU A 165 17.99 -5.81 -23.60
N TRP A 166 18.21 -4.97 -22.60
CA TRP A 166 19.32 -4.02 -22.55
C TRP A 166 20.49 -4.47 -21.64
N ASN A 167 20.25 -5.43 -20.73
CA ASN A 167 21.29 -6.05 -19.91
C ASN A 167 21.86 -7.37 -20.50
N GLU A 168 21.49 -7.75 -21.73
CA GLU A 168 22.25 -8.71 -22.58
C GLU A 168 23.24 -7.98 -23.48
#